data_AF-A0A354HQD4-F1
#
_entry.id   AF-A0A354HQD4-F1
#
_cell.length_a   1.000
_cell.length_b   1.000
_cell.length_c   1.000
_cell.angle_alpha   90.00
_cell.angle_beta   90.00
_cell.angle_gamma   90.00
#
_symmetry.space_group_name_H-M   'P 1'
#
loop_
_entity.id
_entity.type
_entity.pdbx_description
1 polymer ?
#
loop_
_entity_poly.entity_id
_entity_poly.type
_entity_poly.pdbx_seq_one_letter_code
_entity_poly.pdbx_strand_id
1 'polypeptide(L)'
;MDEFLRLNPGLKSRFPIQIHFPDYSVKELLDIGQLMLDERQYRLTNRALNKLGEIIDQYSNMPYNDFSNARLIRNLLETAIRRHAVRLRYVSHPSRDQLQTLESCDFLSGASNEYSLYGNLR
;
A
#
# COMPACT_ATOMS: atom_id res chain seq x y z
N MET A 1 -12.24 20.10 -4.15
CA MET A 1 -11.65 21.46 -4.08
C MET A 1 -12.57 22.51 -4.70
N ASP A 2 -13.09 22.30 -5.91
CA ASP A 2 -13.92 23.32 -6.57
C ASP A 2 -15.20 23.69 -5.81
N GLU A 3 -15.84 22.73 -5.17
CA GLU A 3 -17.01 22.98 -4.33
C GLU A 3 -16.70 23.86 -3.12
N PHE A 4 -15.56 23.64 -2.46
CA PHE A 4 -15.09 24.46 -1.35
C PHE A 4 -14.79 25.92 -1.79
N LEU A 5 -14.21 26.09 -2.98
CA LEU A 5 -13.95 27.41 -3.56
C LEU A 5 -15.23 28.13 -4.00
N ARG A 6 -16.27 27.40 -4.43
CA ARG A 6 -17.58 27.98 -4.76
C ARG A 6 -18.29 28.57 -3.55
N LEU A 7 -18.10 27.99 -2.36
CA LEU A 7 -18.70 28.48 -1.11
C LEU A 7 -18.09 29.80 -0.63
N ASN A 8 -16.91 30.18 -1.13
CA ASN A 8 -16.19 31.40 -0.74
C ASN A 8 -15.60 32.13 -1.94
N PRO A 9 -16.39 32.98 -2.63
CA PRO A 9 -15.98 33.62 -3.89
C PRO A 9 -14.68 34.43 -3.77
N GLY A 10 -14.44 35.07 -2.62
CA GLY A 10 -13.24 35.86 -2.35
C GLY A 10 -11.96 35.03 -2.14
N LEU A 11 -12.06 33.72 -1.93
CA LEU A 11 -10.89 32.83 -1.88
C LEU A 11 -10.32 32.56 -3.27
N LYS A 12 -11.17 32.55 -4.30
CA LYS A 12 -10.74 32.25 -5.68
C LYS A 12 -9.75 33.27 -6.23
N SER A 13 -9.86 34.55 -5.84
CA SER A 13 -8.92 35.60 -6.24
C SER A 13 -7.58 35.56 -5.50
N ARG A 14 -7.54 34.96 -4.30
CA ARG A 14 -6.33 34.83 -3.47
C ARG A 14 -5.50 33.58 -3.78
N PHE A 15 -6.07 32.61 -4.48
CA PHE A 15 -5.40 31.39 -4.92
C PHE A 15 -5.48 31.25 -6.46
N PRO A 16 -4.78 32.12 -7.22
CA PRO A 16 -4.87 32.12 -8.68
C PRO A 16 -4.20 30.91 -9.33
N ILE A 17 -3.24 30.28 -8.65
CA ILE A 17 -2.53 29.09 -9.15
C ILE A 17 -3.21 27.86 -8.58
N GLN A 18 -3.77 27.04 -9.46
CA GLN A 18 -4.31 25.73 -9.13
C GLN A 18 -3.34 24.66 -9.65
N ILE A 19 -2.72 23.93 -8.74
CA ILE A 19 -1.88 22.77 -9.08
C ILE A 19 -2.74 21.53 -8.93
N HIS A 20 -2.91 20.78 -10.02
CA HIS A 20 -3.59 19.50 -10.01
C HIS A 20 -2.57 18.40 -9.72
N PHE A 21 -2.85 17.58 -8.71
CA PHE A 21 -2.05 16.40 -8.39
C PHE A 21 -2.82 15.18 -8.86
N PRO A 22 -2.49 14.60 -10.03
CA PRO A 22 -3.15 13.38 -10.48
C PRO A 22 -2.77 12.21 -9.57
N ASP A 23 -3.64 11.20 -9.53
CA ASP A 23 -3.32 9.92 -8.90
C ASP A 23 -2.18 9.23 -9.65
N TYR A 24 -1.40 8.44 -8.93
CA TYR A 24 -0.33 7.65 -9.52
C TYR A 24 -0.91 6.45 -10.26
N SER A 25 -0.28 6.10 -11.37
CA SER A 25 -0.51 4.83 -12.06
C SER A 25 -0.08 3.64 -11.20
N VAL A 26 -0.60 2.45 -11.51
CA VAL A 26 -0.20 1.20 -10.86
C VAL A 26 1.32 1.01 -10.88
N LYS A 27 1.97 1.36 -12.00
CA LYS A 27 3.42 1.26 -12.14
C LYS A 27 4.15 2.20 -11.18
N GLU A 28 3.76 3.46 -11.11
CA GLU A 28 4.38 4.43 -10.20
C GLU A 28 4.17 4.03 -8.74
N LEU A 29 3.03 3.43 -8.40
CA LEU A 29 2.77 2.91 -7.06
C LEU A 29 3.63 1.70 -6.71
N LEU A 30 3.92 0.83 -7.68
CA LEU A 30 4.88 -0.26 -7.51
C LEU A 30 6.30 0.27 -7.32
N ASP A 31 6.70 1.30 -8.06
CA ASP A 31 8.01 1.96 -7.92
C ASP A 31 8.16 2.60 -6.52
N ILE A 32 7.12 3.29 -6.04
CA ILE A 32 7.05 3.82 -4.67
C ILE A 32 7.17 2.69 -3.64
N GLY A 33 6.49 1.56 -3.87
CA GLY A 33 6.56 0.39 -3.00
C GLY A 33 7.97 -0.21 -2.94
N GLN A 34 8.66 -0.28 -4.09
CA GLN A 34 10.03 -0.76 -4.18
C GLN A 34 10.98 0.12 -3.37
N LEU A 35 10.88 1.45 -3.51
CA LEU A 35 11.67 2.40 -2.71
C LEU A 35 11.47 2.20 -1.21
N MET A 36 10.22 2.04 -0.77
CA MET A 36 9.89 1.79 0.64
C MET A 36 10.46 0.47 1.18
N LEU A 37 10.59 -0.54 0.34
CA LEU A 37 11.17 -1.84 0.72
C LEU A 37 12.69 -1.76 0.77
N ASP A 38 13.31 -1.08 -0.19
CA ASP A 38 14.76 -0.90 -0.26
C ASP A 38 15.29 -0.17 1.00
N GLU A 39 14.60 0.89 1.45
CA GLU A 39 14.91 1.59 2.70
C GLU A 39 14.90 0.66 3.93
N ARG A 40 14.05 -0.37 3.90
CA ARG A 40 13.90 -1.36 4.98
C ARG A 40 14.66 -2.66 4.73
N GLN A 41 15.46 -2.73 3.66
CA GLN A 41 16.21 -3.91 3.22
C GLN A 41 15.33 -5.15 2.95
N TYR A 42 14.10 -4.94 2.50
CA TYR A 42 13.22 -6.01 2.01
C TYR A 42 13.26 -6.11 0.49
N ARG A 43 12.90 -7.28 -0.03
CA ARG A 43 12.75 -7.56 -1.45
C ARG A 43 11.46 -8.33 -1.70
N LEU A 44 10.89 -8.18 -2.89
CA LEU A 44 9.76 -8.96 -3.35
C LEU A 44 10.25 -10.10 -4.26
N THR A 45 9.67 -11.28 -4.11
CA THR A 45 9.70 -12.26 -5.20
C THR A 45 8.89 -11.75 -6.40
N ASN A 46 9.16 -12.24 -7.61
CA ASN A 46 8.36 -11.91 -8.79
C ASN A 46 6.86 -12.21 -8.61
N ARG A 47 6.54 -13.29 -7.89
CA ARG A 47 5.15 -13.63 -7.55
C ARG A 47 4.53 -12.61 -6.59
N ALA A 48 5.29 -12.12 -5.61
CA ALA A 48 4.83 -11.08 -4.69
C ALA A 48 4.61 -9.74 -5.40
N LEU A 49 5.52 -9.37 -6.30
CA LEU A 49 5.39 -8.15 -7.11
C LEU A 49 4.12 -8.18 -7.97
N ASN A 50 3.89 -9.29 -8.69
CA ASN A 50 2.67 -9.47 -9.48
C ASN A 50 1.42 -9.42 -8.58
N LYS A 51 1.47 -10.08 -7.41
CA LYS A 51 0.35 -10.09 -6.48
C LYS A 51 0.02 -8.70 -5.94
N LEU A 52 1.04 -7.91 -5.62
CA LEU A 52 0.89 -6.52 -5.21
C LEU A 52 0.26 -5.67 -6.33
N GLY A 53 0.73 -5.85 -7.58
CA GLY A 53 0.15 -5.18 -8.74
C GLY A 53 -1.34 -5.47 -8.94
N GLU A 54 -1.75 -6.75 -8.82
CA GLU A 54 -3.16 -7.14 -8.87
C GLU A 54 -4.00 -6.45 -7.78
N ILE A 55 -3.47 -6.36 -6.56
CA ILE A 55 -4.17 -5.72 -5.44
C ILE A 55 -4.34 -4.22 -5.70
N ILE A 56 -3.28 -3.55 -6.17
CA ILE A 56 -3.33 -2.11 -6.48
C ILE A 56 -4.34 -1.84 -7.60
N ASP A 57 -4.35 -2.66 -8.65
CA ASP A 57 -5.31 -2.54 -9.76
C ASP A 57 -6.76 -2.72 -9.29
N GLN A 58 -7.02 -3.68 -8.39
CA GLN A 58 -8.34 -3.85 -7.77
C GLN A 58 -8.78 -2.61 -6.99
N TYR A 59 -7.89 -2.01 -6.20
CA TYR A 59 -8.20 -0.79 -5.45
C TYR A 59 -8.41 0.44 -6.34
N SER A 60 -7.69 0.53 -7.47
CA SER A 60 -7.79 1.65 -8.42
C SER A 60 -9.12 1.63 -9.18
N ASN A 61 -9.71 0.46 -9.36
CA ASN A 61 -10.98 0.28 -10.08
C ASN A 61 -12.23 0.34 -9.17
N MET A 62 -12.08 0.58 -7.86
CA MET A 62 -13.22 0.67 -6.94
C MET A 62 -13.90 2.06 -6.98
N PRO A 63 -15.21 2.15 -7.28
CA PRO A 63 -15.90 3.42 -7.56
C PRO A 63 -16.12 4.36 -6.35
N TYR A 64 -15.77 3.95 -5.14
CA TYR A 64 -16.01 4.71 -3.90
C TYR A 64 -14.82 4.71 -2.92
N ASN A 65 -13.62 4.47 -3.43
CA ASN A 65 -12.45 4.46 -2.56
C ASN A 65 -11.77 5.82 -2.59
N ASP A 66 -11.56 6.42 -1.41
CA ASP A 66 -10.59 7.52 -1.23
C ASP A 66 -9.19 6.93 -1.46
N PHE A 67 -8.86 6.73 -2.73
CA PHE A 67 -7.64 6.07 -3.18
C PHE A 67 -6.45 6.88 -2.69
N SER A 68 -5.87 6.41 -1.59
CA SER A 68 -4.88 7.19 -0.85
C SER A 68 -3.45 7.06 -1.41
N ASN A 69 -3.29 6.67 -2.67
CA ASN A 69 -2.01 6.55 -3.39
C ASN A 69 -0.93 5.87 -2.53
N ALA A 70 0.18 6.55 -2.23
CA ALA A 70 1.31 6.02 -1.46
C ALA A 70 0.95 5.52 -0.05
N ARG A 71 -0.14 6.03 0.56
CA ARG A 71 -0.61 5.53 1.87
C ARG A 71 -1.15 4.11 1.74
N LEU A 72 -1.86 3.79 0.66
CA LEU A 72 -2.31 2.42 0.39
C LEU A 72 -1.12 1.47 0.31
N ILE A 73 -0.09 1.86 -0.45
CA ILE A 73 1.13 1.05 -0.62
C ILE A 73 1.82 0.81 0.72
N ARG A 74 1.99 1.85 1.53
CA ARG A 74 2.55 1.71 2.88
C ARG A 74 1.78 0.69 3.72
N ASN A 75 0.46 0.80 3.76
CA ASN A 75 -0.39 -0.10 4.57
C ASN A 75 -0.31 -1.55 4.08
N LEU A 76 -0.28 -1.77 2.76
CA LEU A 76 -0.12 -3.09 2.17
C LEU A 76 1.23 -3.72 2.54
N LEU A 77 2.32 -2.95 2.42
CA LEU A 77 3.66 -3.41 2.76
C LEU A 77 3.81 -3.70 4.26
N GLU A 78 3.31 -2.84 5.13
CA GLU A 78 3.35 -3.07 6.58
C GLU A 78 2.59 -4.32 6.99
N THR A 79 1.43 -4.56 6.37
CA THR A 79 0.65 -5.78 6.59
C THR A 79 1.38 -7.02 6.09
N ALA A 80 2.01 -6.94 4.90
CA ALA A 80 2.82 -8.02 4.37
C ALA A 80 4.02 -8.34 5.27
N ILE A 81 4.74 -7.33 5.78
CA ILE A 81 5.86 -7.50 6.71
C ILE A 81 5.41 -8.17 8.01
N ARG A 82 4.25 -7.80 8.57
CA ARG A 82 3.68 -8.48 9.75
C ARG A 82 3.39 -9.95 9.48
N ARG A 83 2.81 -10.26 8.31
CA ARG A 83 2.49 -11.65 7.92
C ARG A 83 3.75 -12.47 7.65
N HIS A 84 4.74 -11.87 7.02
CA HIS A 84 6.07 -12.44 6.82
C HIS A 84 6.73 -12.83 8.16
N ALA A 85 6.68 -11.93 9.15
CA ALA A 85 7.19 -12.23 10.50
C ALA A 85 6.47 -13.43 11.14
N VAL A 86 5.13 -13.51 11.02
CA VAL A 86 4.36 -14.66 11.53
C VAL A 86 4.74 -15.95 10.78
N ARG A 87 4.90 -15.90 9.45
CA ARG A 87 5.31 -17.02 8.61
C ARG A 87 6.67 -17.57 9.03
N LEU A 88 7.63 -16.70 9.32
CA LEU A 88 8.98 -17.10 9.74
C LEU A 88 9.05 -17.72 11.13
N ARG A 89 8.05 -17.53 12.01
CA ARG A 89 8.02 -18.21 13.32
C ARG A 89 8.05 -19.74 13.22
N TYR A 90 7.63 -20.28 12.09
CA TYR A 90 7.60 -21.72 11.82
C TYR A 90 8.88 -22.24 11.15
N VAL A 91 9.85 -21.36 10.90
CA VAL A 91 11.16 -21.71 10.30
C VAL A 91 12.20 -21.72 11.42
N SER A 92 12.81 -22.89 11.70
CA SER A 92 13.72 -23.04 12.84
C SER A 92 14.99 -22.19 12.74
N HIS A 93 15.56 -22.07 11.54
CA HIS A 93 16.79 -21.30 11.29
C HIS A 93 16.67 -20.55 9.96
N PRO A 94 15.94 -19.41 9.91
CA PRO A 94 15.74 -18.68 8.68
C PRO A 94 17.07 -18.09 8.18
N SER A 95 17.32 -18.23 6.88
CA SER A 95 18.48 -17.59 6.24
C SER A 95 18.28 -16.08 6.16
N ARG A 96 19.38 -15.33 6.00
CA ARG A 96 19.30 -13.87 5.77
C ARG A 96 18.40 -13.52 4.57
N ASP A 97 18.44 -14.34 3.53
CA ASP A 97 17.59 -14.15 2.36
C ASP A 97 16.10 -14.30 2.71
N GLN A 98 15.75 -15.32 3.49
CA GLN A 98 14.37 -15.53 3.95
C GLN A 98 13.88 -14.40 4.86
N LEU A 99 14.78 -13.84 5.69
CA LEU A 99 14.47 -12.67 6.54
C LEU A 99 14.18 -11.40 5.75
N GLN A 100 14.66 -11.30 4.51
CA GLN A 100 14.53 -10.11 3.66
C GLN A 100 13.50 -10.28 2.53
N THR A 101 13.07 -11.50 2.22
CA THR A 101 12.25 -11.78 1.04
C THR A 101 10.78 -11.97 1.40
N LEU A 102 9.92 -11.05 0.91
CA LEU A 102 8.47 -11.16 0.96
C LEU A 102 7.95 -12.03 -0.19
N GLU A 103 7.01 -12.91 0.13
CA GLU A 103 6.38 -13.82 -0.81
C GLU A 103 4.92 -13.43 -1.09
N SER A 104 4.35 -13.99 -2.17
CA SER A 104 2.97 -13.68 -2.56
C SER A 104 1.94 -14.01 -1.48
N CYS A 105 2.21 -14.99 -0.61
CA CYS A 105 1.33 -15.36 0.51
C CYS A 105 1.30 -14.31 1.65
N ASP A 106 2.28 -13.42 1.68
CA ASP A 106 2.34 -12.32 2.64
C ASP A 106 1.34 -11.21 2.25
N PHE A 107 0.89 -11.17 0.99
CA PHE A 107 -0.09 -10.19 0.50
C PHE A 107 -1.50 -10.79 0.43
N LEU A 108 -2.50 -10.07 0.93
CA LEU A 108 -3.91 -10.46 0.88
C LEU A 108 -4.68 -9.59 -0.12
N SER A 109 -5.53 -10.22 -0.94
CA SER A 109 -6.52 -9.51 -1.76
C SER A 109 -7.81 -9.32 -0.95
N GLY A 110 -8.14 -8.08 -0.58
CA GLY A 110 -9.46 -7.69 -0.05
C GLY A 110 -9.59 -7.56 1.48
N ALA A 111 -10.50 -6.65 1.88
CA ALA A 111 -10.79 -6.11 3.21
C ALA A 111 -11.20 -7.11 4.31
N SER A 112 -11.12 -8.41 4.08
CA SER A 112 -11.71 -9.45 4.92
C SER A 112 -10.86 -9.84 6.15
N ASN A 113 -9.70 -9.23 6.39
CA ASN A 113 -8.79 -9.76 7.43
C ASN A 113 -8.06 -8.75 8.33
N GLU A 114 -8.28 -7.43 8.21
CA GLU A 114 -7.74 -6.48 9.19
C GLU A 114 -8.26 -6.77 10.62
N TYR A 115 -9.47 -7.34 10.75
CA TYR A 115 -10.03 -7.76 12.04
C TYR A 115 -9.44 -9.06 12.61
N SER A 116 -8.78 -9.90 11.81
CA SER A 116 -8.23 -11.16 12.31
C SER A 116 -6.87 -10.98 13.00
N LEU A 117 -6.17 -9.87 12.78
CA LEU A 117 -4.88 -9.59 13.43
C LEU A 117 -5.02 -8.99 14.84
N TYR A 118 -6.21 -8.47 15.20
CA TYR A 118 -6.52 -7.96 16.54
C TYR A 118 -7.40 -8.92 17.38
N GLY A 119 -7.81 -10.05 16.82
CA GLY A 119 -8.58 -11.07 17.52
C GLY A 119 -7.66 -12.11 18.16
N ASN A 120 -7.38 -11.92 19.47
CA ASN A 120 -6.99 -12.91 20.50
C ASN A 120 -5.92 -12.38 21.46
N LEU A 121 -6.20 -11.25 22.09
CA LEU A 121 -5.68 -10.94 23.42
C LEU A 121 -6.90 -10.82 24.33
N ARG A 122 -7.31 -11.96 24.90
CA ARG A 122 -8.05 -11.98 26.17
C ARG A 122 -7.05 -11.77 27.30
#